data_AF-A0A3D1CP91-F1
#
_entry.id   AF-A0A3D1CP91-F1
#
_cell.length_a   1.000
_cell.length_b   1.000
_cell.length_c   1.000
_cell.angle_alpha   90.00
_cell.angle_beta   90.00
_cell.angle_gamma   90.00
#
_symmetry.space_group_name_H-M   'P 1'
#
loop_
_entity.id
_entity.type
_entity.pdbx_description
1 polymer ?
#
loop_
_entity_poly.entity_id
_entity_poly.type
_entity_poly.pdbx_seq_one_letter_code
_entity_poly.pdbx_strand_id
1 'polypeptide(L)' 'MLSRVAERVYWLARYLERVENTARLINVHTGLLMDLPRDVEIDWFTLVTIFDAEMFYHANFEQINENNVMQFLLAEPNNP' A
#
# COMPACT_ATOMS: atom_id res chain seq x y z
N MET A 1 -3.46 -24.38 25.48
CA MET A 1 -4.42 -24.04 24.42
C MET A 1 -4.75 -22.54 24.33
N LEU A 2 -4.83 -21.79 25.44
CA LEU A 2 -5.05 -20.32 25.42
C LEU A 2 -3.93 -19.52 24.73
N SER A 3 -2.67 -19.92 24.91
CA SER A 3 -1.51 -19.22 24.32
C SER A 3 -1.54 -19.13 22.79
N ARG A 4 -1.99 -20.18 22.09
CA ARG A 4 -2.09 -20.20 20.61
C ARG A 4 -3.23 -19.32 20.08
N VAL A 5 -4.31 -19.16 20.84
CA VAL A 5 -5.41 -18.26 20.45
C VAL A 5 -4.98 -16.82 20.66
N ALA A 6 -4.35 -16.51 21.79
CA ALA A 6 -3.80 -15.19 22.07
C ALA A 6 -2.77 -14.74 21.00
N GLU A 7 -1.87 -15.64 20.60
CA GLU A 7 -0.89 -15.39 19.52
C GLU A 7 -1.58 -15.07 18.18
N ARG A 8 -2.60 -15.84 17.80
CA ARG A 8 -3.35 -15.60 16.55
C ARG A 8 -4.07 -14.26 16.55
N VAL A 9 -4.68 -13.89 17.67
CA VAL A 9 -5.37 -12.60 17.83
C VAL A 9 -4.37 -11.45 17.79
N TYR A 10 -3.19 -11.61 18.41
CA TYR A 10 -2.12 -10.63 18.34
C TYR A 10 -1.68 -10.34 16.91
N TRP A 11 -1.36 -11.39 16.14
CA TRP A 11 -0.96 -11.23 14.75
C TRP A 11 -2.07 -10.65 13.88
N LEU A 12 -3.32 -11.10 14.07
CA LEU A 12 -4.47 -10.53 13.37
C LEU A 12 -4.59 -9.03 13.63
N ALA A 13 -4.50 -8.59 14.89
CA ALA A 13 -4.59 -7.18 15.24
C ALA A 13 -3.45 -6.37 14.60
N ARG A 14 -2.22 -6.90 14.58
CA ARG A 14 -1.07 -6.25 13.93
C ARG A 14 -1.23 -6.15 12.41
N TYR A 15 -1.76 -7.18 11.76
CA TYR A 15 -2.06 -7.12 10.32
C TYR A 15 -3.19 -6.14 10.02
N LEU A 16 -4.23 -6.08 10.87
CA LEU A 16 -5.32 -5.13 10.72
C LEU A 16 -4.83 -3.69 10.85
N GLU A 17 -3.99 -3.41 11.85
CA GLU A 17 -3.37 -2.09 12.04
C GLU A 17 -2.51 -1.71 10.83
N ARG A 18 -1.73 -2.65 10.26
CA ARG A 18 -0.96 -2.43 9.05
C ARG A 18 -1.85 -2.08 7.85
N VAL A 19 -2.93 -2.84 7.65
CA VAL A 19 -3.91 -2.57 6.57
C VAL A 19 -4.55 -1.20 6.72
N GLU A 20 -4.95 -0.83 7.94
CA GLU A 20 -5.50 0.49 8.23
C GLU A 20 -4.51 1.61 7.90
N ASN A 21 -3.24 1.47 8.28
CA ASN A 21 -2.20 2.44 8.00
C ASN A 21 -1.96 2.62 6.50
N THR A 22 -1.89 1.53 5.74
CA THR A 22 -1.75 1.58 4.27
C THR A 22 -2.96 2.24 3.62
N ALA A 23 -4.18 1.86 4.01
CA ALA A 23 -5.40 2.46 3.47
C ALA A 23 -5.50 3.97 3.78
N ARG A 24 -5.09 4.37 4.98
CA ARG A 24 -5.03 5.79 5.38
C ARG A 24 -4.03 6.57 4.54
N LEU A 25 -2.85 6.01 4.28
CA LEU A 25 -1.83 6.65 3.44
C LEU A 25 -2.34 6.83 2.01
N ILE A 26 -2.94 5.79 1.43
CA ILE A 26 -3.56 5.85 0.10
C ILE A 26 -4.61 6.96 0.06
N ASN A 27 -5.53 7.00 1.03
CA ASN A 27 -6.61 8.00 1.03
C ASN A 27 -6.09 9.44 1.11
N VAL A 28 -5.06 9.69 1.93
CA VAL A 28 -4.41 11.01 2.01
C VAL A 28 -3.72 11.36 0.69
N HIS A 29 -3.01 10.40 0.08
CA HIS A 29 -2.33 10.60 -1.20
C HIS A 29 -3.34 10.89 -2.32
N THR A 30 -4.45 10.18 -2.38
CA THR A 30 -5.54 10.46 -3.33
C THR A 30 -6.09 11.87 -3.15
N GLY A 31 -6.34 12.29 -1.92
CA GLY A 31 -6.77 13.67 -1.62
C GLY A 31 -5.76 14.71 -2.12
N LEU A 32 -4.48 14.49 -1.83
CA LEU A 32 -3.39 15.35 -2.27
C LEU A 32 -3.30 15.43 -3.80
N LEU A 33 -3.42 14.31 -4.52
CA LEU A 33 -3.42 14.30 -5.99
C LEU A 33 -4.60 15.07 -6.60
N MET A 34 -5.78 15.03 -5.96
CA MET A 34 -6.94 15.78 -6.42
C MET A 34 -6.80 17.30 -6.22
N ASP A 35 -6.08 17.72 -5.17
CA ASP A 35 -5.88 19.14 -4.83
C ASP A 35 -4.71 19.78 -5.58
N LEU A 36 -3.84 18.97 -6.19
CA LEU A 36 -2.64 19.46 -6.86
C LEU A 36 -2.93 20.05 -8.26
N PRO A 37 -2.24 21.14 -8.64
CA PRO A 37 -2.21 21.59 -10.01
C PRO A 37 -1.62 20.51 -10.92
N ARG A 38 -2.09 20.45 -12.18
CA ARG A 38 -1.63 19.47 -13.18
C ARG A 38 -0.13 19.52 -13.50
N ASP A 39 0.57 20.56 -13.06
CA ASP A 39 1.99 20.80 -13.31
C ASP A 39 2.91 20.29 -12.18
N VAL A 40 2.34 19.63 -11.17
CA VAL A 40 3.12 19.07 -10.06
C VAL A 40 3.41 17.58 -10.30
N GLU A 41 4.69 17.21 -10.22
CA GLU A 41 5.22 15.86 -10.45
C GLU A 41 5.02 14.91 -9.26
N ILE A 42 3.83 14.92 -8.63
CA ILE A 42 3.51 13.88 -7.64
C ILE A 42 2.66 12.84 -8.35
N ASP A 43 3.21 11.65 -8.50
CA ASP A 43 2.57 10.51 -9.15
C ASP A 43 2.20 9.41 -8.16
N TRP A 44 1.32 8.49 -8.57
CA TRP A 44 0.95 7.29 -7.84
C TRP A 44 2.15 6.41 -7.46
N PHE A 45 3.22 6.41 -8.27
CA PHE A 45 4.43 5.64 -7.95
C PHE A 45 5.10 6.09 -6.64
N THR A 46 4.86 7.32 -6.18
CA THR A 46 5.37 7.83 -4.90
C THR A 46 5.01 6.90 -3.74
N LEU A 47 3.82 6.30 -3.75
CA LEU A 47 3.41 5.36 -2.72
C LEU A 47 4.27 4.10 -2.71
N VAL A 48 4.64 3.57 -3.88
CA VAL A 48 5.53 2.40 -4.00
C VAL A 48 6.91 2.72 -3.43
N THR A 49 7.43 3.92 -3.70
CA THR A 49 8.70 4.40 -3.15
C THR A 49 8.66 4.62 -1.64
N ILE A 50 7.55 5.09 -1.07
CA ILE A 50 7.40 5.20 0.39
C ILE A 50 7.51 3.83 1.07
N PHE A 51 7.05 2.77 0.41
CA PHE A 51 7.13 1.41 0.93
C PHE A 51 8.43 0.67 0.58
N ASP A 52 9.39 1.32 -0.11
CA ASP A 52 10.65 0.68 -0.58
C ASP A 52 10.37 -0.61 -1.37
N ALA A 53 9.34 -0.56 -2.22
CA ALA A 53 8.75 -1.74 -2.86
C ALA A 53 8.92 -1.77 -4.39
N GLU A 54 9.79 -0.92 -4.96
CA GLU A 54 9.97 -0.77 -6.40
C GLU A 54 10.39 -2.07 -7.08
N MET A 55 11.30 -2.82 -6.46
CA MET A 55 11.75 -4.11 -7.01
C MET A 55 10.58 -5.10 -7.14
N PHE A 56 9.71 -5.17 -6.13
CA PHE A 56 8.54 -6.05 -6.13
C PHE A 56 7.46 -5.56 -7.09
N TYR A 57 7.31 -4.26 -7.23
CA TYR A 57 6.39 -3.67 -8.20
C TYR A 57 6.81 -4.02 -9.63
N HIS A 58 8.06 -3.75 -10.00
CA HIS A 58 8.58 -4.00 -11.34
C HIS A 58 8.68 -5.49 -11.70
N ALA A 59 8.68 -6.38 -10.70
CA ALA A 59 8.57 -7.82 -10.94
C ALA A 59 7.17 -8.25 -11.41
N ASN A 60 6.12 -7.51 -11.03
CA ASN A 60 4.72 -7.89 -11.27
C ASN A 60 3.99 -6.95 -12.25
N PHE A 61 4.49 -5.73 -12.46
CA PHE A 61 3.84 -4.70 -13.27
C PHE A 61 4.85 -3.97 -14.18
N GLU A 62 4.51 -3.87 -15.47
CA GLU A 62 5.34 -3.16 -16.47
C GLU A 62 5.03 -1.66 -16.57
N GLN A 63 3.79 -1.27 -16.26
CA GLN A 63 3.31 0.11 -16.41
C GLN A 63 2.99 0.74 -15.08
N ILE A 64 3.44 1.98 -14.90
CA ILE A 64 3.09 2.83 -13.77
C ILE A 64 1.78 3.54 -14.08
N ASN A 65 0.71 3.15 -13.39
CA ASN A 65 -0.57 3.84 -13.38
C ASN A 65 -1.30 3.58 -12.05
N GLU A 66 -2.32 4.38 -11.77
CA GLU A 66 -3.13 4.30 -10.54
C GLU A 66 -3.61 2.87 -10.26
N ASN A 67 -4.25 2.24 -11.24
CA ASN A 67 -4.87 0.91 -11.05
C ASN A 67 -3.83 -0.14 -10.66
N ASN A 68 -2.67 -0.14 -11.30
CA ASN A 68 -1.59 -1.08 -11.02
C ASN A 68 -0.98 -0.83 -9.64
N VAL A 69 -0.76 0.44 -9.27
CA VAL A 69 -0.26 0.80 -7.93
C VAL A 69 -1.26 0.39 -6.85
N MET A 70 -2.55 0.66 -7.05
CA MET A 70 -3.61 0.29 -6.14
C MET A 70 -3.74 -1.23 -6.00
N GLN A 71 -3.67 -1.97 -7.11
CA GLN A 71 -3.67 -3.43 -7.10
C GLN A 71 -2.47 -3.99 -6.34
N PHE A 72 -1.27 -3.45 -6.57
CA PHE A 72 -0.06 -3.85 -5.88
C PHE A 72 -0.16 -3.63 -4.36
N LEU A 73 -0.59 -2.45 -3.93
CA LEU A 73 -0.63 -2.09 -2.50
C LEU A 73 -1.75 -2.79 -1.72
N LEU A 74 -2.86 -3.14 -2.36
CA LEU A 74 -4.05 -3.66 -1.67
C LEU A 74 -4.29 -5.16 -1.85
N ALA A 75 -3.88 -5.74 -2.98
CA ALA A 75 -4.34 -7.06 -3.39
C ALA A 75 -3.24 -8.03 -3.83
N GLU A 76 -2.03 -7.54 -4.13
CA GLU A 76 -0.95 -8.40 -4.63
C GLU A 76 -0.38 -9.28 -3.51
N PRO A 77 -0.48 -10.61 -3.60
CA PRO A 77 -0.01 -11.52 -2.54
C PRO A 77 1.51 -11.50 -2.36
N ASN A 78 2.24 -11.07 -3.40
CA ASN A 78 3.69 -10.96 -3.39
C ASN A 78 4.19 -9.60 -2.88
N ASN A 79 3.29 -8.72 -2.44
CA ASN A 79 3.65 -7.48 -1.76
C ASN A 79 3.83 -7.78 -0.25
N PRO A 80 5.06 -7.65 0.31
CA PRO A 80 5.37 -8.09 1.68
C PRO A 80 4.62 -7.35 2.81
#